data_AF-A0A963X743-F1
#
_entry.id   AF-A0A963X743-F1
#
_cell.length_a   1.000
_cell.length_b   1.000
_cell.length_c   1.000
_cell.angle_alpha   90.00
_cell.angle_beta   90.00
_cell.angle_gamma   90.00
#
_symmetry.space_group_name_H-M   'P 1'
#
loop_
_entity.id
_entity.type
_entity.pdbx_description
1 polymer ?
#
loop_
_entity_poly.entity_id
_entity_poly.type
_entity_poly.pdbx_seq_one_letter_code
_entity_poly.pdbx_strand_id
1 'polypeptide(L)'
;MKSQLVSKNVTIDGRRTSLRLEQGIWDALDGICGREGMTRHEVCSLIESRRKGTSRTSAVRAFIVTYYHTAASGFVPVEGTGPAQGVSPRRNANLSGQSHLDVAVKSFFGT
;
A
#
# COMPACT_ATOMS: atom_id res chain seq x y z
N MET A 1 -19.58 11.83 -4.87
CA MET A 1 -18.15 12.24 -4.95
C MET A 1 -17.63 11.89 -6.33
N LYS A 2 -17.05 12.85 -7.08
CA LYS A 2 -16.43 12.55 -8.39
C LYS A 2 -15.07 11.91 -8.13
N SER A 3 -14.88 10.64 -8.50
CA SER A 3 -13.55 10.01 -8.50
C SER A 3 -12.75 10.53 -9.69
N GLN A 4 -12.17 11.73 -9.54
CA GLN A 4 -11.26 12.27 -10.55
C GLN A 4 -10.00 11.40 -10.56
N LEU A 5 -9.87 10.61 -11.63
CA LEU A 5 -8.68 9.83 -11.91
C LEU A 5 -7.58 10.76 -12.44
N VAL A 6 -6.50 10.90 -11.69
CA VAL A 6 -5.35 11.73 -12.01
C VAL A 6 -4.21 10.86 -12.50
N SER A 7 -3.64 11.21 -13.66
CA SER A 7 -2.46 10.54 -14.21
C SER A 7 -1.19 11.21 -13.71
N LYS A 8 -0.27 10.46 -13.10
CA LYS A 8 1.06 10.95 -12.72
C LYS A 8 2.14 10.01 -13.25
N ASN A 9 3.32 10.55 -13.49
CA ASN A 9 4.47 9.77 -13.92
C ASN A 9 5.31 9.33 -12.71
N VAL A 10 5.72 8.08 -12.72
CA VAL A 10 6.68 7.50 -11.77
C VAL A 10 7.76 6.75 -12.53
N THR A 11 8.99 6.77 -12.04
CA THR A 11 10.06 5.91 -12.54
C THR A 11 10.02 4.58 -11.79
N ILE A 12 9.98 3.47 -12.53
CA ILE A 12 9.98 2.10 -12.01
C ILE A 12 11.06 1.34 -12.76
N ASP A 13 12.03 0.78 -12.04
CA ASP A 13 13.19 0.08 -12.62
C ASP A 13 13.88 0.88 -13.74
N GLY A 14 14.05 2.19 -13.51
CA GLY A 14 14.64 3.12 -14.48
C GLY A 14 13.73 3.51 -15.65
N ARG A 15 12.50 2.98 -15.74
CA ARG A 15 11.54 3.28 -16.81
C ARG A 15 10.45 4.23 -16.34
N ARG A 16 10.26 5.33 -17.08
CA ARG A 16 9.15 6.25 -16.86
C ARG A 16 7.82 5.54 -17.16
N THR A 17 6.95 5.50 -16.18
CA THR A 17 5.65 4.85 -16.19
C THR A 17 4.57 5.86 -15.83
N SER A 18 3.52 5.95 -16.65
CA SER A 18 2.32 6.71 -16.28
C SER A 18 1.36 5.81 -15.50
N LEU A 19 0.94 6.25 -14.31
CA LEU A 19 -0.09 5.60 -13.50
C LEU A 19 -1.30 6.52 -13.38
N ARG A 20 -2.50 5.92 -13.43
CA ARG A 20 -3.77 6.64 -13.30
C ARG A 20 -4.53 6.13 -12.09
N LEU A 21 -4.65 6.99 -11.07
CA LEU A 21 -5.25 6.68 -9.77
C LEU A 21 -6.20 7.80 -9.35
N GLU A 22 -7.15 7.49 -8.47
CA GLU A 22 -8.00 8.48 -7.83
C GLU A 22 -7.13 9.44 -6.99
N GLN A 23 -7.52 10.72 -6.91
CA GLN A 23 -6.76 11.70 -6.12
C GLN A 23 -6.50 11.22 -4.68
N GLY A 24 -7.52 10.69 -3.98
CA GLY A 24 -7.34 10.19 -2.61
C GLY A 24 -6.39 8.98 -2.51
N ILE A 25 -6.21 8.20 -3.58
CA ILE A 25 -5.22 7.11 -3.62
C ILE A 25 -3.82 7.68 -3.79
N TRP A 26 -3.64 8.75 -4.57
CA TRP A 26 -2.36 9.46 -4.63
C TRP A 26 -1.98 10.05 -3.28
N ASP A 27 -2.94 10.69 -2.61
CA ASP A 27 -2.71 11.32 -1.30
C ASP A 27 -2.36 10.25 -0.23
N ALA A 28 -3.01 9.09 -0.29
CA ALA A 28 -2.67 7.95 0.55
C ALA A 28 -1.25 7.42 0.25
N LEU A 29 -0.86 7.29 -1.02
CA LEU A 29 0.51 6.90 -1.38
C LEU A 29 1.55 7.91 -0.86
N ASP A 30 1.24 9.21 -0.93
CA ASP A 30 2.08 10.27 -0.37
C ASP A 30 2.21 10.17 1.15
N GLY A 31 1.13 9.79 1.83
CA GLY A 31 1.16 9.51 3.26
C GLY A 31 2.07 8.33 3.63
N ILE A 32 2.09 7.27 2.82
CA ILE A 32 3.05 6.16 2.99
C ILE A 32 4.47 6.65 2.77
N CYS A 33 4.71 7.38 1.68
CA CYS A 33 6.01 7.96 1.35
C CYS A 33 6.57 8.79 2.51
N GLY A 34 5.75 9.67 3.10
CA GLY A 34 6.15 10.50 4.23
C GLY A 34 6.42 9.70 5.53
N ARG A 35 5.68 8.62 5.79
CA ARG A 35 5.88 7.77 6.97
C ARG A 35 7.15 6.93 6.88
N GLU A 36 7.47 6.47 5.68
CA GLU A 36 8.56 5.52 5.45
C GLU A 36 9.84 6.19 4.94
N GLY A 37 9.81 7.51 4.71
CA GLY A 37 10.96 8.26 4.17
C GLY A 37 11.32 7.84 2.74
N MET A 38 10.35 7.32 1.97
CA MET A 38 10.53 6.83 0.60
C MET A 38 9.83 7.74 -0.40
N THR A 39 10.29 7.74 -1.64
CA THR A 39 9.64 8.39 -2.77
C THR A 39 8.58 7.49 -3.39
N ARG A 40 7.64 8.09 -4.14
CA ARG A 40 6.66 7.34 -4.96
C ARG A 40 7.34 6.35 -5.90
N HIS A 41 8.52 6.69 -6.42
CA HIS A 41 9.30 5.85 -7.33
C HIS A 41 9.78 4.57 -6.63
N GLU A 42 10.32 4.71 -5.42
CA GLU A 42 10.82 3.58 -4.64
C GLU A 42 9.68 2.67 -4.19
N VAL A 43 8.58 3.24 -3.68
CA VAL A 43 7.40 2.45 -3.29
C VAL A 43 6.80 1.73 -4.50
N CYS A 44 6.65 2.40 -5.65
CA CYS A 44 6.16 1.75 -6.86
C CYS A 44 7.11 0.66 -7.40
N SER A 45 8.42 0.85 -7.30
CA SER A 45 9.41 -0.16 -7.72
C SER A 45 9.42 -1.36 -6.78
N LEU A 46 9.26 -1.13 -5.47
CA LEU A 46 9.08 -2.19 -4.49
C LEU A 46 7.83 -3.03 -4.78
N ILE A 47 6.72 -2.39 -5.13
CA ILE A 47 5.49 -3.08 -5.50
C ILE A 47 5.67 -3.86 -6.80
N GLU A 48 6.32 -3.25 -7.80
CA GLU A 48 6.57 -3.89 -9.10
C GLU A 48 7.41 -5.15 -8.97
N SER A 49 8.49 -5.10 -8.18
CA SER A 49 9.42 -6.23 -8.01
C SER A 49 8.77 -7.45 -7.33
N ARG A 50 7.63 -7.27 -6.67
CA ARG A 50 6.95 -8.33 -5.90
C ARG A 50 5.56 -8.69 -6.43
N ARG A 51 4.96 -7.90 -7.35
CA ARG A 51 3.65 -8.23 -7.93
C ARG A 51 3.74 -9.52 -8.76
N LYS A 52 2.73 -10.40 -8.66
CA LYS A 52 2.61 -11.60 -9.50
C LYS A 52 1.33 -11.52 -10.32
N GLY A 53 1.46 -11.27 -11.63
CA GLY A 53 0.35 -11.34 -12.60
C GLY A 53 -0.72 -10.24 -12.52
N THR A 54 -0.76 -9.41 -11.48
CA THR A 54 -1.73 -8.29 -11.37
C THR A 54 -1.26 -7.04 -12.10
N SER A 55 -2.20 -6.21 -12.55
CA SER A 55 -1.86 -4.91 -13.14
C SER A 55 -1.17 -4.03 -12.09
N ARG A 56 -0.19 -3.23 -12.50
CA ARG A 56 0.53 -2.31 -11.62
C ARG A 56 -0.41 -1.39 -10.84
N THR A 57 -1.39 -0.82 -11.51
CA THR A 57 -2.38 0.08 -10.90
C THR A 57 -3.21 -0.65 -9.83
N SER A 58 -3.61 -1.90 -10.10
CA SER A 58 -4.31 -2.73 -9.12
C SER A 58 -3.40 -3.08 -7.93
N ALA A 59 -2.14 -3.45 -8.21
CA ALA A 59 -1.17 -3.79 -7.18
C ALA A 59 -0.88 -2.61 -6.25
N VAL A 60 -0.73 -1.40 -6.80
CA VAL A 60 -0.53 -0.17 -6.02
C VAL A 60 -1.72 0.11 -5.10
N ARG A 61 -2.95 0.05 -5.62
CA ARG A 61 -4.16 0.24 -4.79
C ARG A 61 -4.25 -0.78 -3.66
N ALA A 62 -4.03 -2.05 -3.99
CA ALA A 62 -4.13 -3.13 -3.01
C ALA A 62 -3.03 -3.01 -1.94
N PHE A 63 -1.79 -2.67 -2.33
CA PHE A 63 -0.71 -2.39 -1.39
C PHE A 63 -1.05 -1.25 -0.43
N ILE A 64 -1.59 -0.13 -0.93
CA ILE A 64 -1.97 1.02 -0.09
C ILE A 64 -3.03 0.60 0.95
N VAL A 65 -4.06 -0.13 0.52
CA VAL A 65 -5.09 -0.65 1.42
C VAL A 65 -4.48 -1.56 2.48
N THR A 66 -3.62 -2.51 2.09
CA THR A 66 -2.96 -3.42 3.03
C THR A 66 -2.07 -2.66 4.01
N TYR A 67 -1.27 -1.70 3.56
CA TYR A 67 -0.41 -0.89 4.42
C TYR A 67 -1.21 -0.15 5.50
N TYR A 68 -2.29 0.54 5.11
CA TYR A 68 -3.10 1.26 6.08
C TYR A 68 -3.91 0.33 6.98
N HIS A 69 -4.35 -0.81 6.46
CA HIS A 69 -4.99 -1.85 7.27
C HIS A 69 -4.02 -2.40 8.33
N THR A 70 -2.77 -2.73 7.96
CA THR A 70 -1.76 -3.22 8.92
C THR A 70 -1.40 -2.15 9.95
N ALA A 71 -1.29 -0.90 9.53
CA ALA A 71 -0.98 0.22 10.43
C ALA A 71 -2.14 0.55 11.39
N ALA A 72 -3.39 0.30 11.00
CA ALA A 72 -4.58 0.57 11.82
C ALA A 72 -4.95 -0.59 12.76
N SER A 73 -4.81 -1.83 12.28
CA SER A 73 -5.33 -3.01 12.98
C SER A 73 -4.35 -3.66 13.94
N GLY A 74 -3.07 -3.25 13.98
CA GLY A 74 -2.07 -3.94 14.77
C GLY A 74 -1.99 -5.43 14.39
N PHE A 75 -1.64 -5.70 13.13
CA PHE A 75 -1.38 -7.04 12.56
C PHE A 75 -2.40 -8.17 12.88
N VAL A 76 -3.25 -8.49 11.89
CA VAL A 76 -3.81 -9.85 11.74
C VAL A 76 -3.53 -10.28 10.30
N PRO A 77 -2.70 -11.31 10.06
CA PRO A 77 -2.42 -11.79 8.71
C PRO A 77 -3.69 -12.46 8.18
N VAL A 78 -4.24 -11.90 7.09
CA VAL A 78 -5.43 -12.45 6.43
C VAL A 78 -4.95 -13.50 5.43
N GLU A 79 -4.78 -14.73 5.89
CA GLU A 79 -4.73 -15.88 5.00
C GLU A 79 -6.15 -16.18 4.49
N GLY A 80 -6.30 -16.24 3.16
CA GLY A 80 -7.35 -17.00 2.48
C GLY A 80 -8.80 -16.62 2.76
N THR A 81 -9.42 -15.90 1.82
CA THR A 81 -10.86 -15.86 1.48
C THR A 81 -11.83 -16.65 2.38
N GLY A 82 -12.47 -15.95 3.33
CA GLY A 82 -13.67 -16.37 4.06
C GLY A 82 -14.30 -15.17 4.78
N PRO A 83 -15.64 -15.08 4.94
CA PRO A 83 -16.27 -13.85 5.41
C PRO A 83 -16.15 -13.72 6.93
N ALA A 84 -15.20 -12.92 7.42
CA ALA A 84 -15.04 -12.67 8.84
C ALA A 84 -15.74 -11.36 9.24
N GLN A 85 -16.81 -11.52 10.00
CA GLN A 85 -17.56 -10.46 10.65
C GLN A 85 -16.73 -9.80 11.77
N GLY A 86 -16.85 -8.47 11.86
CA GLY A 86 -16.85 -7.71 13.11
C GLY A 86 -15.66 -7.86 14.06
N VAL A 87 -14.59 -7.10 13.83
CA VAL A 87 -13.69 -6.67 14.91
C VAL A 87 -13.33 -5.20 14.73
N SER A 88 -13.85 -4.36 15.63
CA SER A 88 -13.50 -2.95 15.74
C SER A 88 -12.03 -2.79 16.17
N PRO A 89 -11.18 -2.01 15.48
CA PRO A 89 -9.82 -1.80 15.93
C PRO A 89 -9.80 -0.73 17.03
N ARG A 90 -9.45 -1.13 18.25
CA ARG A 90 -8.97 -0.18 19.27
C ARG A 90 -7.63 0.39 18.79
N ARG A 91 -7.56 1.72 18.68
CA ARG A 91 -6.33 2.47 18.38
C ARG A 91 -5.26 2.16 19.42
N ASN A 92 -4.23 1.39 19.04
CA ASN A 92 -3.01 1.24 19.83
C ASN A 92 -1.96 2.23 19.34
N ALA A 93 -1.66 3.21 20.20
CA ALA A 93 -0.72 4.31 19.96
C ALA A 93 0.75 3.93 20.31
N ASN A 94 1.19 2.69 20.07
CA ASN A 94 2.51 2.25 20.50
C ASN A 94 3.26 1.37 19.49
N LEU A 95 3.62 1.94 18.34
CA LEU A 95 4.46 1.29 17.32
C LEU A 95 5.76 2.08 17.09
N SER A 96 6.48 2.40 18.17
CA SER A 96 7.68 3.23 18.16
C SER A 96 8.97 2.54 17.68
N GLY A 97 8.89 1.45 16.91
CA GLY A 97 10.13 0.79 16.46
C GLY A 97 10.05 -0.32 15.41
N GLN A 98 8.90 -0.57 14.77
CA GLN A 98 8.81 -1.53 13.68
C GLN A 98 8.41 -0.82 12.38
N SER A 99 9.23 -0.98 11.34
CA SER A 99 8.93 -0.54 9.98
C SER A 99 7.60 -1.15 9.54
N HIS A 100 6.54 -0.32 9.48
CA HIS A 100 5.22 -0.75 9.01
C HIS A 100 5.28 -1.18 7.55
N LEU A 101 6.23 -0.64 6.79
CA LEU A 101 6.51 -1.07 5.44
C LEU A 101 6.95 -2.53 5.41
N ASP A 102 7.85 -2.98 6.28
CA ASP A 102 8.27 -4.40 6.30
C ASP A 102 7.11 -5.34 6.62
N VAL A 103 6.22 -4.96 7.53
CA VAL A 103 5.02 -5.74 7.88
C VAL A 103 4.04 -5.76 6.71
N ALA A 104 3.72 -4.61 6.13
CA ALA A 104 2.81 -4.50 4.99
C ALA A 104 3.34 -5.28 3.78
N VAL A 105 4.64 -5.21 3.54
CA VAL A 105 5.34 -5.92 2.48
C VAL A 105 5.30 -7.43 2.72
N LYS A 106 5.58 -7.93 3.93
CA LYS A 106 5.44 -9.35 4.26
C LYS A 106 3.99 -9.83 4.11
N SER A 107 3.03 -9.09 4.66
CA SER A 107 1.61 -9.42 4.59
C SER A 107 1.04 -9.41 3.17
N PHE A 108 1.50 -8.48 2.33
CA PHE A 108 0.98 -8.34 0.97
C PHE A 108 1.62 -9.30 -0.03
N PHE A 109 2.90 -9.64 0.15
CA PHE A 109 3.66 -10.42 -0.84
C PHE A 109 3.89 -11.88 -0.45
N GLY A 110 3.57 -12.30 0.79
CA GLY A 110 3.68 -13.68 1.24
C GLY A 110 5.13 -14.16 1.25
N THR A 111 5.76 -14.10 2.41
CA THR A 111 6.96 -14.88 2.73
C THR A 111 6.64 -15.83 3.87
#